data_AF-A0A2D5ZKZ0-F1
#
_entry.id   AF-A0A2D5ZKZ0-F1
#
_cell.length_a   1.000
_cell.length_b   1.000
_cell.length_c   1.000
_cell.angle_alpha   90.00
_cell.angle_beta   90.00
_cell.angle_gamma   90.00
#
_symmetry.space_group_name_H-M   'P 1'
#
loop_
_entity.id
_entity.type
_entity.pdbx_description
1 polymer ?
#
loop_
_entity_poly.entity_id
_entity_poly.type
_entity_poly.pdbx_seq_one_letter_code
_entity_poly.pdbx_strand_id
1 'polypeptide(L)'
;MNSRVHPNCKTKSRVSNWAEYDRVLVQRGDITLWFAPDAEDSWTPGPSGKRGGQRKFSDQAIETALVLRTVFNPSSAKANGPP
;
A
#
# COMPACT_ATOMS: atom_id res chain seq x y z
N MET A 1 -17.62 8.89 50.82
CA MET A 1 -17.21 9.45 49.53
C MET A 1 -17.41 8.35 48.49
N ASN A 2 -18.53 8.35 47.78
CA ASN A 2 -18.91 7.21 46.94
C ASN A 2 -18.60 7.57 45.49
N SER A 3 -17.53 6.98 44.94
CA SER A 3 -17.15 7.18 43.54
C SER A 3 -18.11 6.43 42.62
N ARG A 4 -18.91 7.18 41.85
CA ARG A 4 -19.68 6.60 40.73
C ARG A 4 -18.70 6.24 39.63
N VAL A 5 -18.30 4.98 39.58
CA VAL A 5 -17.54 4.44 38.44
C VAL A 5 -18.54 4.21 37.31
N HIS A 6 -18.44 5.04 36.25
CA HIS A 6 -19.19 4.82 35.02
C HIS A 6 -18.50 3.70 34.23
N PRO A 7 -19.20 2.60 33.89
CA PRO A 7 -18.66 1.59 33.01
C PRO A 7 -18.34 2.23 31.65
N ASN A 8 -17.11 2.06 31.17
CA ASN A 8 -16.69 2.54 29.86
C ASN A 8 -17.37 1.68 28.78
N CYS A 9 -18.58 2.05 28.39
CA CYS A 9 -19.24 1.51 27.21
C CYS A 9 -18.53 2.03 25.95
N LYS A 10 -17.49 1.33 25.51
CA LYS A 10 -16.88 1.56 24.20
C LYS A 10 -17.85 1.10 23.11
N THR A 11 -18.56 2.04 22.50
CA THR A 11 -19.31 1.80 21.26
C THR A 11 -18.33 1.31 20.19
N LYS A 12 -18.43 0.04 19.81
CA LYS A 12 -17.68 -0.52 18.67
C LYS A 12 -18.31 0.02 17.40
N SER A 13 -17.81 1.15 16.90
CA SER A 13 -18.15 1.64 15.57
C SER A 13 -17.67 0.62 14.53
N ARG A 14 -18.59 -0.12 13.94
CA ARG A 14 -18.32 -1.04 12.84
C ARG A 14 -18.49 -0.26 11.54
N VAL A 15 -17.38 -0.02 10.85
CA VAL A 15 -17.40 0.70 9.57
C VAL A 15 -17.98 -0.23 8.52
N SER A 16 -19.25 -0.03 8.15
CA SER A 16 -19.95 -0.85 7.15
C SER A 16 -19.72 -0.37 5.71
N ASN A 17 -19.20 0.85 5.52
CA ASN A 17 -19.03 1.49 4.22
C ASN A 17 -17.65 1.21 3.55
N TRP A 18 -16.81 0.35 4.12
CA TRP A 18 -15.44 0.11 3.62
C TRP A 18 -15.36 -0.15 2.11
N ALA A 19 -16.28 -0.95 1.57
CA ALA A 19 -16.27 -1.29 0.15
C ALA A 19 -16.59 -0.11 -0.77
N GLU A 20 -17.43 0.82 -0.33
CA GLU A 20 -17.78 2.01 -1.12
C GLU A 20 -16.69 3.07 -1.02
N TYR A 21 -16.12 3.25 0.18
CA TYR A 21 -14.94 4.07 0.39
C TYR A 21 -13.72 3.60 -0.42
N ASP A 22 -13.45 2.29 -0.44
CA ASP A 22 -12.36 1.68 -1.20
C ASP A 22 -12.52 1.89 -2.71
N ARG A 23 -13.74 1.70 -3.25
CA ARG A 23 -14.03 1.97 -4.67
C ARG A 23 -13.77 3.42 -5.07
N VAL A 24 -14.15 4.38 -4.23
CA VAL A 24 -13.89 5.81 -4.48
C VAL A 24 -12.40 6.12 -4.34
N LEU A 25 -11.67 5.41 -3.46
CA LEU A 25 -10.22 5.54 -3.35
C LEU A 25 -9.50 5.01 -4.60
N VAL A 26 -9.90 3.83 -5.07
CA VAL A 26 -9.40 3.23 -6.31
C VAL A 26 -9.66 4.19 -7.47
N GLN A 27 -10.88 4.72 -7.62
CA GLN A 27 -11.18 5.70 -8.68
C GLN A 27 -10.37 7.01 -8.59
N ARG A 28 -9.93 7.42 -7.40
CA ARG A 28 -9.12 8.64 -7.20
C ARG A 28 -7.64 8.45 -7.54
N GLY A 29 -7.16 7.21 -7.65
CA GLY A 29 -5.75 6.90 -7.80
C GLY A 29 -5.49 5.68 -8.70
N ASP A 30 -6.41 5.36 -9.61
CA ASP A 30 -6.24 4.24 -10.53
C ASP A 30 -5.18 4.62 -11.57
N ILE A 31 -4.01 3.99 -11.48
CA ILE A 31 -2.89 4.22 -12.38
C ILE A 31 -2.54 2.87 -12.99
N THR A 32 -2.86 2.74 -14.28
CA THR A 32 -2.44 1.58 -15.08
C THR A 32 -1.05 1.86 -15.65
N LEU A 33 -0.06 1.05 -15.24
CA LEU A 33 1.29 1.07 -15.78
C LEU A 33 1.46 -0.07 -16.78
N TRP A 34 1.86 0.26 -18.00
CA TRP A 34 2.18 -0.73 -19.02
C TRP A 34 3.69 -0.94 -19.06
N PHE A 35 4.12 -2.19 -18.91
CA PHE A 35 5.51 -2.59 -19.07
C PHE A 35 5.70 -3.22 -20.45
N ALA A 36 6.90 -3.06 -21.01
CA ALA A 36 7.27 -3.79 -22.22
C ALA A 36 7.31 -5.31 -21.89
N PRO A 37 6.95 -6.19 -22.85
CA PRO A 37 6.99 -7.63 -22.62
C PRO A 37 8.38 -8.12 -22.19
N ASP A 38 9.44 -7.56 -22.79
CA ASP A 38 10.82 -7.88 -22.42
C ASP A 38 11.15 -7.51 -20.95
N ALA A 39 10.51 -6.47 -20.42
CA ALA A 39 10.68 -6.07 -19.03
C ALA A 39 10.00 -7.08 -18.09
N GLU A 40 8.81 -7.57 -18.43
CA GLU A 40 8.10 -8.57 -17.64
C GLU A 40 8.86 -9.90 -17.59
N ASP A 41 9.40 -10.34 -18.72
CA ASP A 41 10.24 -11.55 -18.80
C ASP A 41 11.50 -11.42 -17.93
N SER A 42 12.08 -10.22 -17.84
CA SER A 42 13.29 -9.94 -17.04
C SER A 42 13.05 -9.88 -15.51
N TRP A 43 11.80 -9.84 -15.06
CA TRP A 43 11.48 -9.68 -13.63
C TRP A 43 11.64 -10.95 -12.82
N THR A 44 11.48 -12.11 -13.43
CA THR A 44 11.65 -13.38 -12.74
C THR A 44 13.09 -13.84 -12.86
N PRO A 45 13.86 -13.89 -11.75
CA PRO A 45 15.24 -14.33 -11.82
C PRO A 45 15.30 -15.85 -12.01
N GLY A 46 16.28 -16.30 -12.80
CA GLY A 46 16.54 -17.72 -12.97
C GLY A 46 16.92 -18.43 -11.65
N PRO A 47 16.96 -19.78 -11.64
CA PRO A 47 17.31 -20.55 -10.45
C PRO A 47 18.69 -20.15 -9.93
N SER A 48 18.74 -19.65 -8.69
CA SER A 48 19.98 -19.16 -8.07
C SER A 48 20.99 -20.28 -7.81
N GLY A 49 20.53 -21.53 -7.64
CA GLY A 49 21.37 -22.70 -7.35
C GLY A 49 22.10 -22.66 -6.00
N LYS A 50 22.00 -21.54 -5.27
CA LYS A 50 22.67 -21.31 -3.98
C LYS A 50 21.81 -21.79 -2.82
N ARG A 51 22.48 -22.25 -1.75
CA ARG A 51 21.83 -22.66 -0.50
C ARG A 51 21.18 -21.43 0.16
N GLY A 52 19.85 -21.39 0.18
CA GLY A 52 19.06 -20.25 0.63
C GLY A 52 17.76 -20.10 -0.18
N GLY A 53 16.86 -19.20 0.21
CA GLY A 53 15.62 -18.96 -0.52
C GLY A 53 15.85 -18.39 -1.92
N GLN A 54 15.12 -18.89 -2.92
CA GLN A 54 15.18 -18.35 -4.28
C GLN A 54 14.58 -16.94 -4.31
N ARG A 55 15.27 -16.00 -4.98
CA ARG A 55 14.73 -14.66 -5.23
C ARG A 55 13.50 -14.78 -6.13
N LYS A 56 12.42 -14.07 -5.79
CA LYS A 56 11.19 -14.02 -6.58
C LYS A 56 11.19 -12.92 -7.64
N PHE A 57 12.03 -11.91 -7.43
CA PHE A 57 12.13 -10.72 -8.26
C PHE A 57 13.60 -10.44 -8.59
N SER A 58 13.86 -9.99 -9.81
CA SER A 58 15.17 -9.54 -10.26
C SER A 58 15.51 -8.17 -9.67
N ASP A 59 16.79 -7.81 -9.71
CA ASP A 59 17.24 -6.51 -9.19
C ASP A 59 16.60 -5.35 -9.99
N GLN A 60 16.35 -5.54 -11.29
CA GLN A 60 15.64 -4.56 -12.13
C GLN A 60 14.18 -4.38 -11.71
N ALA A 61 13.47 -5.45 -11.35
CA ALA A 61 12.11 -5.36 -10.83
C ALA A 61 12.06 -4.61 -9.50
N ILE A 62 13.03 -4.87 -8.62
CA ILE A 62 13.16 -4.18 -7.32
C ILE A 62 13.47 -2.70 -7.52
N GLU A 63 14.42 -2.36 -8.38
CA GLU A 63 14.77 -0.99 -8.71
C GLU A 63 13.58 -0.22 -9.30
N THR A 64 12.85 -0.85 -10.23
CA THR A 64 11.63 -0.28 -10.80
C THR A 64 10.58 0.01 -9.73
N ALA A 65 10.33 -0.92 -8.80
CA ALA A 65 9.42 -0.69 -7.68
C ALA A 65 9.87 0.45 -6.76
N LEU A 66 11.17 0.62 -6.54
CA LEU A 66 11.72 1.74 -5.75
C LEU A 66 11.58 3.09 -6.46
N VAL A 67 11.75 3.13 -7.77
CA VAL A 67 11.48 4.32 -8.59
C VAL A 67 10.00 4.69 -8.52
N LEU A 68 9.11 3.73 -8.74
CA LEU A 68 7.66 3.94 -8.63
C LEU A 68 7.29 4.44 -7.23
N ARG A 69 7.83 3.82 -6.18
CA ARG A 69 7.66 4.30 -4.81
C ARG A 69 8.10 5.74 -4.66
N THR A 70 9.23 6.15 -5.24
CA THR A 70 9.73 7.53 -5.14
C THR A 70 8.82 8.52 -5.88
N VAL A 71 8.40 8.17 -7.10
CA VAL A 71 7.53 9.02 -7.94
C VAL A 71 6.14 9.18 -7.33
N PHE A 72 5.59 8.11 -6.77
CA PHE A 72 4.24 8.08 -6.20
C PHE A 72 4.19 8.27 -4.69
N ASN A 73 5.31 8.52 -4.00
CA ASN A 73 5.26 8.83 -2.57
C ASN A 73 4.64 10.22 -2.40
N PRO A 74 3.41 10.34 -1.86
CA PRO A 74 2.88 11.64 -1.54
C PRO A 74 3.67 12.17 -0.34
N SER A 75 4.54 13.15 -0.56
CA SER A 75 4.99 14.01 0.54
C SER A 75 3.76 14.78 1.02
N SER A 76 3.01 14.17 1.93
CA SER A 76 1.82 14.77 2.54
C SER A 76 2.27 15.84 3.54
N ALA A 77 2.59 17.02 3.00
CA ALA A 77 2.73 18.23 3.79
C ALA A 77 2.01 19.40 3.11
N LYS A 78 0.69 19.28 3.00
CA LYS A 78 -0.20 20.41 3.24
C LYS A 78 -1.31 19.96 4.18
N ALA A 79 -1.10 20.23 5.46
CA ALA A 79 -2.16 20.34 6.44
C ALA A 79 -3.07 21.50 6.00
N ASN A 80 -4.17 21.18 5.34
CA ASN A 80 -5.29 22.09 5.25
C ASN A 80 -5.90 22.15 6.66
N GLY A 81 -5.65 23.26 7.38
CA GLY A 81 -6.32 23.57 8.64
C GLY A 81 -7.82 23.83 8.43
N PRO A 82 -8.66 23.62 9.44
CA PRO A 82 -10.11 23.82 9.33
C PRO A 82 -10.48 25.32 9.28
N PRO A 83 -11.68 25.67 8.76
CA PRO A 83 -12.15 27.05 8.60
C PRO A 83 -12.38 27.78 9.93
#